data_AF-A0A9X0A2G9-F1
#
_entry.id   AF-A0A9X0A2G9-F1
#
_cell.length_a   1.000
_cell.length_b   1.000
_cell.length_c   1.000
_cell.angle_alpha   90.00
_cell.angle_beta   90.00
_cell.angle_gamma   90.00
#
_symmetry.space_group_name_H-M   'P 1'
#
loop_
_entity.id
_entity.type
_entity.pdbx_description
1 polymer ?
#
loop_
_entity_poly.entity_id
_entity_poly.type
_entity_poly.pdbx_seq_one_letter_code
_entity_poly.pdbx_strand_id
1 'polypeptide(L)'
;MYSAVAPPEQTTSGIVNDDGKEKEGPPRGISEETWEKFQQLRERRIKSCKVSTEKRMKDIKKRVTKSVLDNLKSDEEVAVLRDQGVIQRGGKKCKPNMNLHQLRKNKATEGYEKRWNELQQYFNSDTHPKEPGTSSDLTGPTPKDEIEKGLEVALSEKRFEVAEKLNKQLIQHDFAVKVAQAVECRDYAKRKAAEEEK
;
A
#
# COMPACT_ATOMS: atom_id res chain seq x y z
N MET A 1 47.48 -37.11 -19.21
CA MET A 1 46.96 -35.76 -18.91
C MET A 1 45.52 -35.73 -19.37
N TYR A 2 44.55 -35.61 -18.46
CA TYR A 2 43.13 -35.61 -18.81
C TYR A 2 42.70 -34.20 -19.21
N SER A 3 42.24 -34.02 -20.45
CA SER A 3 41.65 -32.77 -20.92
C SER A 3 40.24 -32.62 -20.36
N ALA A 4 39.98 -31.51 -19.66
CA ALA A 4 38.66 -31.18 -19.12
C ALA A 4 37.69 -30.83 -20.27
N VAL A 5 36.59 -31.56 -20.35
CA VAL A 5 35.46 -31.23 -21.25
C VAL A 5 34.63 -30.14 -20.57
N ALA A 6 34.40 -29.04 -21.27
CA ALA A 6 33.59 -27.92 -20.79
C ALA A 6 32.11 -28.32 -20.66
N PRO A 7 31.37 -27.83 -19.63
CA PRO A 7 29.94 -28.10 -19.48
C PRO A 7 29.12 -27.45 -20.60
N PRO A 8 27.98 -28.05 -21.00
CA PRO A 8 27.11 -27.46 -22.01
C PRO A 8 26.42 -26.18 -21.49
N GLU A 9 26.49 -25.14 -22.31
CA GLU A 9 25.82 -23.84 -22.15
C GLU A 9 24.32 -24.04 -21.88
N GLN A 10 23.85 -23.59 -20.72
CA GLN A 10 22.42 -23.42 -20.47
C GLN A 10 21.98 -22.15 -21.20
N THR A 11 21.25 -22.33 -22.28
CA THR A 11 20.52 -21.25 -22.94
C THR A 11 19.46 -20.69 -21.99
N THR A 12 19.79 -19.59 -21.31
CA THR A 12 18.82 -18.73 -20.66
C THR A 12 18.05 -17.98 -21.76
N SER A 13 17.02 -18.62 -22.32
CA SER A 13 16.03 -17.92 -23.13
C SER A 13 15.32 -16.91 -22.23
N GLY A 14 15.47 -15.64 -22.63
CA GLY A 14 15.05 -14.49 -21.87
C GLY A 14 13.56 -14.46 -21.60
N ILE A 15 13.23 -13.93 -20.43
CA ILE A 15 11.91 -13.40 -20.09
C ILE A 15 11.64 -12.26 -21.06
N VAL A 16 10.86 -12.52 -22.10
CA VAL A 16 10.22 -11.49 -22.90
C VAL A 16 8.74 -11.52 -22.51
N ASN A 17 8.30 -10.48 -21.82
CA ASN A 17 6.89 -10.21 -21.62
C ASN A 17 6.32 -9.76 -22.97
N ASP A 18 5.61 -10.65 -23.65
CA ASP A 18 4.84 -10.33 -24.86
C ASP A 18 3.35 -10.44 -24.55
N ASP A 19 2.66 -9.30 -24.66
CA ASP A 19 1.21 -9.12 -24.55
C ASP A 19 0.48 -9.66 -25.81
N GLY A 20 0.82 -10.89 -26.21
CA GLY A 20 0.19 -11.62 -27.30
C GLY A 20 -0.65 -12.76 -26.75
N LYS A 21 -1.95 -12.81 -27.10
CA LYS A 21 -2.78 -14.01 -26.87
C LYS A 21 -2.26 -15.16 -27.74
N GLU A 22 -1.14 -15.77 -27.37
CA GLU A 22 -0.75 -17.06 -27.90
C GLU A 22 -1.71 -18.10 -27.32
N LYS A 23 -2.44 -18.78 -28.20
CA LYS A 23 -3.16 -19.97 -27.79
C LYS A 23 -2.12 -21.06 -27.59
N GLU A 24 -1.66 -21.22 -26.34
CA GLU A 24 -0.85 -22.36 -25.90
C GLU A 24 -1.49 -23.65 -26.45
N GLY A 25 -0.80 -24.30 -27.38
CA GLY A 25 -1.20 -25.60 -27.91
C GLY A 25 -1.14 -26.69 -26.82
N PRO A 26 -1.70 -27.88 -27.07
CA PRO A 26 -1.64 -28.98 -26.11
C PRO A 26 -0.19 -29.27 -25.68
N PRO A 27 0.09 -29.43 -24.38
CA PRO A 27 1.39 -29.89 -23.90
C PRO A 27 1.76 -31.23 -24.53
N ARG A 28 3.07 -31.44 -24.73
CA ARG A 28 3.59 -32.69 -25.31
C ARG A 28 3.11 -33.89 -24.49
N GLY A 29 2.42 -34.83 -25.13
CA GLY A 29 1.86 -36.02 -24.48
C GLY A 29 0.41 -35.90 -24.02
N ILE A 30 -0.29 -34.80 -24.30
CA ILE A 30 -1.71 -34.61 -24.04
C ILE A 30 -2.47 -34.58 -25.37
N SER A 31 -3.60 -35.30 -25.48
CA SER A 31 -4.43 -35.23 -26.67
C SER A 31 -5.12 -33.87 -26.80
N GLU A 32 -5.36 -33.44 -28.04
CA GLU A 32 -6.06 -32.19 -28.34
C GLU A 32 -7.40 -32.09 -27.58
N GLU A 33 -8.18 -33.17 -27.55
CA GLU A 33 -9.46 -33.25 -26.83
C GLU A 33 -9.32 -33.04 -25.32
N THR A 34 -8.28 -33.63 -24.71
CA THR A 34 -8.02 -33.49 -23.27
C THR A 34 -7.59 -32.07 -22.94
N TRP A 35 -6.80 -31.45 -23.81
CA TRP A 35 -6.38 -30.06 -23.67
C TRP A 35 -7.55 -29.09 -23.84
N GLU A 36 -8.41 -29.30 -24.83
CA GLU A 36 -9.60 -28.49 -25.02
C GLU A 36 -10.52 -28.54 -23.79
N LYS A 37 -10.75 -29.75 -23.25
CA LYS A 37 -11.52 -29.94 -22.01
C LYS A 37 -10.88 -29.21 -20.82
N PHE A 38 -9.56 -29.22 -20.71
CA PHE A 38 -8.84 -28.47 -19.68
C PHE A 38 -9.04 -26.96 -19.81
N GLN A 39 -8.96 -26.41 -21.04
CA GLN A 39 -9.21 -25.00 -21.30
C GLN A 39 -10.65 -24.61 -20.98
N GLN A 40 -11.63 -25.44 -21.34
CA GLN A 40 -13.03 -25.23 -20.98
C GLN A 40 -13.24 -25.20 -19.45
N LEU A 41 -12.58 -26.10 -18.71
CA LEU A 41 -12.61 -26.12 -17.25
C LEU A 41 -11.95 -24.89 -16.62
N ARG A 42 -10.78 -24.48 -17.15
CA ARG A 42 -10.07 -23.26 -16.75
C ARG A 42 -10.96 -22.03 -16.97
N GLU A 43 -11.58 -21.91 -18.13
CA GLU A 43 -12.47 -20.80 -18.46
C GLU A 43 -13.71 -20.78 -17.57
N ARG A 44 -14.34 -21.94 -17.33
CA ARG A 44 -15.47 -22.08 -16.40
C ARG A 44 -15.09 -21.66 -14.98
N ARG A 45 -13.91 -22.06 -14.49
CA ARG A 45 -13.40 -21.65 -13.17
C ARG A 45 -13.19 -20.13 -13.11
N ILE A 46 -12.53 -19.55 -14.11
CA ILE A 46 -12.30 -18.09 -14.17
C ILE A 46 -13.62 -17.32 -14.19
N LYS A 47 -14.58 -17.75 -15.01
CA LYS A 47 -15.93 -17.14 -15.08
C LYS A 47 -16.64 -17.23 -13.73
N SER A 48 -16.67 -18.41 -13.10
CA SER A 48 -17.31 -18.61 -11.80
C SER A 48 -16.64 -17.79 -10.69
N CYS A 49 -15.30 -17.80 -10.62
CA CYS A 49 -14.55 -17.01 -9.65
C CYS A 49 -14.81 -15.52 -9.82
N LYS A 50 -14.79 -15.00 -11.06
CA LYS A 50 -15.09 -13.58 -11.35
C LYS A 50 -16.51 -13.20 -10.93
N VAL A 51 -17.51 -13.99 -11.30
CA VAL A 51 -18.91 -13.73 -10.93
C VAL A 51 -19.10 -13.80 -9.41
N SER A 52 -18.46 -14.76 -8.74
CA SER A 52 -18.51 -14.93 -7.30
C SER A 52 -17.85 -13.77 -6.55
N THR A 53 -16.65 -13.34 -6.97
CA THR A 53 -15.94 -12.22 -6.35
C THR A 53 -16.59 -10.88 -6.67
N GLU A 54 -17.11 -10.68 -7.87
CA GLU A 54 -17.82 -9.46 -8.25
C GLU A 54 -19.11 -9.28 -7.45
N LYS A 55 -19.91 -10.35 -7.29
CA LYS A 55 -21.09 -10.34 -6.42
C LYS A 55 -20.70 -10.02 -4.97
N ARG A 56 -19.70 -10.72 -4.43
CA ARG A 56 -19.20 -10.48 -3.07
C ARG A 56 -18.71 -9.04 -2.88
N MET A 57 -17.95 -8.50 -3.83
CA MET A 57 -17.48 -7.12 -3.79
C MET A 57 -18.63 -6.11 -3.87
N LYS A 58 -19.64 -6.38 -4.70
CA LYS A 58 -20.84 -5.54 -4.80
C LYS A 58 -21.62 -5.52 -3.49
N ASP A 59 -21.76 -6.66 -2.83
CA ASP A 59 -22.48 -6.76 -1.55
C ASP A 59 -21.70 -6.14 -0.39
N ILE A 60 -20.36 -6.24 -0.41
CA ILE A 60 -19.51 -5.49 0.53
C ILE A 60 -19.68 -3.99 0.32
N LYS A 61 -19.56 -3.51 -0.93
CA LYS A 61 -19.74 -2.07 -1.25
C LYS A 61 -21.10 -1.58 -0.78
N LYS A 62 -22.19 -2.30 -1.09
CA LYS A 62 -23.54 -1.95 -0.64
C LYS A 62 -23.67 -1.88 0.88
N ARG A 63 -23.12 -2.86 1.60
CA ARG A 63 -23.15 -2.88 3.08
C ARG A 63 -22.39 -1.70 3.66
N VAL A 64 -21.21 -1.41 3.14
CA VAL A 64 -20.39 -0.27 3.58
C VAL A 64 -21.10 1.05 3.29
N THR A 65 -21.61 1.26 2.07
CA THR A 65 -22.31 2.50 1.72
C THR A 65 -23.58 2.68 2.54
N LYS A 66 -24.32 1.59 2.81
CA LYS A 66 -25.50 1.65 3.67
C LYS A 66 -25.12 2.02 5.10
N SER A 67 -24.10 1.36 5.66
CA SER A 67 -23.60 1.68 7.01
C SER A 67 -23.16 3.15 7.12
N VAL A 68 -22.45 3.67 6.12
CA VAL A 68 -22.04 5.09 6.09
C VAL A 68 -23.28 5.99 6.05
N LEU A 69 -24.26 5.71 5.18
CA LEU A 69 -25.50 6.49 5.11
C LEU A 69 -26.29 6.47 6.43
N ASP A 70 -26.37 5.32 7.10
CA ASP A 70 -27.11 5.19 8.36
C ASP A 70 -26.46 5.98 9.52
N ASN A 71 -25.16 6.28 9.44
CA ASN A 71 -24.43 7.05 10.46
C ASN A 71 -24.42 8.56 10.21
N LEU A 72 -24.79 9.03 9.01
CA LEU A 72 -24.82 10.45 8.67
C LEU A 72 -26.19 11.02 9.02
N LYS A 73 -26.20 12.04 9.88
CA LYS A 73 -27.45 12.67 10.37
C LYS A 73 -27.72 14.04 9.75
N SER A 74 -26.76 14.58 9.00
CA SER A 74 -26.84 15.91 8.37
C SER A 74 -26.79 15.80 6.84
N ASP A 75 -27.69 16.54 6.17
CA ASP A 75 -27.77 16.60 4.72
C ASP A 75 -26.51 17.19 4.06
N GLU A 76 -25.77 18.04 4.78
CA GLU A 76 -24.47 18.57 4.36
C GLU A 76 -23.42 17.45 4.18
N GLU A 77 -23.35 16.50 5.10
CA GLU A 77 -22.35 15.43 5.06
C GLU A 77 -22.64 14.45 3.91
N VAL A 78 -23.93 14.21 3.65
CA VAL A 78 -24.40 13.42 2.51
C VAL A 78 -24.07 14.12 1.18
N ALA A 79 -24.16 15.46 1.13
CA ALA A 79 -23.77 16.25 -0.03
C ALA A 79 -22.25 16.18 -0.28
N VAL A 80 -21.42 16.29 0.76
CA VAL A 80 -19.96 16.16 0.66
C VAL A 80 -19.55 14.80 0.12
N LEU A 81 -20.16 13.71 0.60
CA LEU A 81 -19.88 12.37 0.09
C LEU A 81 -20.34 12.15 -1.36
N ARG A 82 -21.39 12.86 -1.78
CA ARG A 82 -21.83 12.87 -3.18
C ARG A 82 -20.82 13.58 -4.06
N ASP A 83 -20.29 14.72 -3.62
CA ASP A 83 -19.27 15.49 -4.36
C ASP A 83 -17.94 14.73 -4.48
N GLN A 84 -17.61 13.94 -3.44
CA GLN A 84 -16.46 13.03 -3.45
C GLN A 84 -16.71 11.74 -4.24
N GLY A 85 -17.93 11.53 -4.78
CA GLY A 85 -18.27 10.38 -5.61
C GLY A 85 -18.47 9.05 -4.86
N VAL A 86 -18.58 9.10 -3.53
CA VAL A 86 -18.79 7.93 -2.66
C VAL A 86 -20.22 7.40 -2.81
N ILE A 87 -21.18 8.29 -3.07
CA ILE A 87 -22.60 7.96 -3.27
C ILE A 87 -23.03 8.37 -4.69
N GLN A 88 -23.44 7.40 -5.51
CA GLN A 88 -23.98 7.67 -6.85
C GLN A 88 -25.50 7.84 -6.80
N ARG A 89 -26.04 8.94 -7.35
CA ARG A 89 -27.48 9.18 -7.49
C ARG A 89 -28.10 8.09 -8.38
N GLY A 90 -29.22 7.50 -7.92
CA GLY A 90 -30.02 6.52 -8.67
C GLY A 90 -30.81 7.11 -9.86
N GLY A 91 -30.20 7.95 -10.69
CA GLY A 91 -30.86 8.56 -11.85
C GLY A 91 -29.92 8.63 -13.05
N LYS A 92 -30.34 8.00 -14.15
CA LYS A 92 -29.89 8.13 -15.56
C LYS A 92 -28.38 8.35 -15.77
N LYS A 93 -27.71 7.37 -16.41
CA LYS A 93 -26.31 7.44 -16.84
C LYS A 93 -26.03 8.68 -17.71
N CYS A 94 -25.67 9.80 -17.11
CA CYS A 94 -24.93 10.85 -17.77
C CYS A 94 -23.47 10.40 -17.78
N LYS A 95 -22.90 10.22 -18.98
CA LYS A 95 -21.46 9.99 -19.14
C LYS A 95 -20.73 11.14 -18.43
N PRO A 96 -19.86 10.88 -17.44
CA PRO A 96 -19.06 11.95 -16.87
C PRO A 96 -18.13 12.46 -17.97
N ASN A 97 -18.19 13.75 -18.26
CA ASN A 97 -17.17 14.41 -19.06
C ASN A 97 -15.88 14.38 -18.24
N MET A 98 -14.99 13.44 -18.58
CA MET A 98 -13.74 13.16 -17.88
C MET A 98 -12.77 14.36 -17.85
N ASN A 99 -12.98 15.38 -18.68
CA ASN A 99 -12.01 16.47 -18.83
C ASN A 99 -12.03 17.51 -17.70
N LEU A 100 -13.18 17.79 -17.06
CA LEU A 100 -13.24 18.85 -16.04
C LEU A 100 -12.64 18.40 -14.70
N HIS A 101 -12.74 17.12 -14.37
CA HIS A 101 -12.19 16.55 -13.14
C HIS A 101 -10.69 16.27 -13.26
N GLN A 102 -10.19 15.97 -14.47
CA GLN A 102 -8.75 15.86 -14.74
C GLN A 102 -8.05 17.22 -14.59
N LEU A 103 -8.64 18.30 -15.14
CA LEU A 103 -8.03 19.64 -15.08
C LEU A 103 -7.93 20.21 -13.64
N ARG A 104 -8.91 19.91 -12.77
CA ARG A 104 -8.87 20.30 -11.36
C ARG A 104 -7.97 19.41 -10.50
N LYS A 105 -7.90 18.10 -10.79
CA LYS A 105 -6.96 17.20 -10.12
C LYS A 105 -5.52 17.58 -10.44
N ASN A 106 -5.20 17.88 -11.70
CA ASN A 106 -3.82 18.15 -12.12
C ASN A 106 -3.20 19.35 -11.38
N LYS A 107 -3.95 20.42 -11.07
CA LYS A 107 -3.41 21.58 -10.33
C LYS A 107 -3.27 21.35 -8.83
N ALA A 108 -4.14 20.54 -8.23
CA ALA A 108 -4.07 20.21 -6.80
C ALA A 108 -3.04 19.10 -6.51
N THR A 109 -2.86 18.17 -7.46
CA THR A 109 -1.80 17.16 -7.40
C THR A 109 -0.44 17.76 -7.68
N GLU A 110 -0.30 18.77 -8.56
CA GLU A 110 1.01 19.40 -8.82
C GLU A 110 1.65 19.99 -7.56
N GLY A 111 0.88 20.69 -6.73
CA GLY A 111 1.37 21.26 -5.48
C GLY A 111 1.64 20.20 -4.41
N TYR A 112 0.84 19.13 -4.38
CA TYR A 112 1.06 18.00 -3.48
C TYR A 112 2.28 17.16 -3.89
N GLU A 113 2.46 16.93 -5.18
CA GLU A 113 3.53 16.15 -5.78
C GLU A 113 4.86 16.89 -5.72
N LYS A 114 4.87 18.23 -5.88
CA LYS A 114 6.05 19.05 -5.58
C LYS A 114 6.47 18.94 -4.11
N ARG A 115 5.52 19.09 -3.17
CA ARG A 115 5.78 18.91 -1.73
C ARG A 115 6.22 17.49 -1.38
N TRP A 116 5.68 16.49 -2.05
CA TRP A 116 6.04 15.08 -1.85
C TRP A 116 7.44 14.78 -2.39
N ASN A 117 7.78 15.28 -3.58
CA ASN A 117 9.09 15.12 -4.19
C ASN A 117 10.19 15.87 -3.39
N GLU A 118 9.86 17.03 -2.82
CA GLU A 118 10.72 17.77 -1.87
C GLU A 118 10.96 16.94 -0.60
N LEU A 119 9.91 16.38 0.00
CA LEU A 119 10.02 15.53 1.19
C LEU A 119 10.86 14.26 0.93
N GLN A 120 10.73 13.64 -0.24
CA GLN A 120 11.49 12.43 -0.61
C GLN A 120 13.01 12.64 -0.62
N GLN A 121 13.50 13.86 -0.80
CA GLN A 121 14.93 14.15 -0.75
C GLN A 121 15.53 13.97 0.65
N TYR A 122 14.72 14.11 1.70
CA TYR A 122 15.16 13.96 3.09
C TYR A 122 15.07 12.52 3.62
N PHE A 123 14.38 11.62 2.91
CA PHE A 123 14.27 10.22 3.31
C PHE A 123 15.46 9.34 2.89
N ASN A 124 16.19 9.74 1.84
CA ASN A 124 17.30 8.97 1.24
C ASN A 124 18.67 9.64 1.37
N SER A 125 18.78 10.79 2.05
CA SER A 125 20.08 11.37 2.37
C SER A 125 20.69 10.56 3.52
N ASP A 126 21.55 9.59 3.15
CA ASP A 126 22.55 8.95 4.00
C ASP A 126 23.59 9.97 4.51
N THR A 127 23.13 10.98 5.23
CA THR A 127 23.95 11.96 5.92
C THR A 127 23.35 12.26 7.28
N HIS A 128 23.16 11.21 8.07
CA HIS A 128 23.41 11.35 9.49
C HIS A 128 24.93 11.51 9.64
N PRO A 129 25.48 12.67 10.03
CA PRO A 129 26.81 12.68 10.59
C PRO A 129 26.77 11.76 11.81
N LYS A 130 27.44 10.60 11.72
CA LYS A 130 27.79 9.83 12.90
C LYS A 130 28.72 10.72 13.70
N GLU A 131 28.18 11.39 14.72
CA GLU A 131 29.01 11.98 15.75
C GLU A 131 29.79 10.84 16.41
N PRO A 132 31.14 10.85 16.35
CA PRO A 132 31.94 9.84 17.03
C PRO A 132 31.97 10.20 18.52
N GLY A 133 31.00 9.70 19.29
CA GLY A 133 30.98 9.97 20.73
C GLY A 133 29.85 9.36 21.54
N THR A 134 28.74 8.96 20.93
CA THR A 134 27.66 8.30 21.68
C THR A 134 27.83 6.79 21.60
N SER A 135 28.72 6.28 22.45
CA SER A 135 28.67 4.88 22.89
C SER A 135 27.21 4.55 23.24
N SER A 136 26.70 3.49 22.66
CA SER A 136 25.36 2.96 22.91
C SER A 136 25.22 2.31 24.29
N ASP A 137 26.15 2.58 25.22
CA ASP A 137 26.26 1.81 26.47
C ASP A 137 25.69 2.54 27.68
N LEU A 138 25.02 3.69 27.50
CA LEU A 138 24.38 4.44 28.59
C LEU A 138 22.91 4.80 28.36
N THR A 139 22.22 4.09 27.45
CA THR A 139 20.77 4.23 27.31
C THR A 139 20.14 3.03 28.01
N GLY A 140 19.63 3.24 29.22
CA GLY A 140 18.68 2.29 29.82
C GLY A 140 17.56 1.99 28.81
N PRO A 141 16.88 0.83 28.91
CA PRO A 141 15.91 0.41 27.92
C PRO A 141 14.96 1.56 27.61
N THR A 142 14.92 2.03 26.36
CA THR A 142 13.92 3.04 26.03
C THR A 142 12.55 2.36 26.12
N PRO A 143 11.47 3.07 26.47
CA PRO A 143 10.14 2.47 26.59
C PRO A 143 9.71 1.70 25.33
N LYS A 144 10.24 2.08 24.16
CA LYS A 144 10.04 1.38 22.89
C LYS A 144 10.73 0.02 22.86
N ASP A 145 11.99 -0.06 23.28
CA ASP A 145 12.77 -1.30 23.32
C ASP A 145 12.15 -2.33 24.29
N GLU A 146 11.50 -1.86 25.37
CA GLU A 146 10.79 -2.73 26.32
C GLU A 146 9.53 -3.36 25.70
N ILE A 147 8.75 -2.58 24.94
CA ILE A 147 7.56 -3.06 24.25
C ILE A 147 7.94 -4.05 23.13
N GLU A 148 9.03 -3.78 22.41
CA GLU A 148 9.56 -4.66 21.35
C GLU A 148 10.05 -6.00 21.91
N LYS A 149 10.78 -6.00 23.02
CA LYS A 149 11.16 -7.24 23.73
C LYS A 149 9.93 -8.01 24.21
N GLY A 150 8.91 -7.31 24.71
CA GLY A 150 7.65 -7.92 25.11
C GLY A 150 6.91 -8.61 23.95
N LEU A 151 6.97 -8.03 22.74
CA LEU A 151 6.40 -8.64 21.53
C LEU A 151 7.10 -9.95 21.17
N GLU A 152 8.43 -9.98 21.21
CA GLU A 152 9.23 -11.18 20.90
C GLU A 152 8.92 -12.33 21.88
N VAL A 153 8.82 -12.02 23.18
CA VAL A 153 8.40 -12.98 24.21
C VAL A 153 6.97 -13.46 23.95
N ALA A 154 6.00 -12.56 23.70
CA ALA A 154 4.61 -12.96 23.47
C ALA A 154 4.43 -13.84 22.21
N LEU A 155 5.22 -13.58 21.16
CA LEU A 155 5.22 -14.38 19.93
C LEU A 155 5.83 -15.77 20.14
N SER A 156 6.95 -15.86 20.85
CA SER A 156 7.58 -17.14 21.19
C SER A 156 6.67 -18.00 22.10
N GLU A 157 5.95 -17.38 23.03
CA GLU A 157 4.97 -18.03 23.90
C GLU A 157 3.60 -18.28 23.24
N LYS A 158 3.42 -17.86 21.98
CA LYS A 158 2.16 -17.96 21.21
C LYS A 158 0.95 -17.32 21.89
N ARG A 159 1.17 -16.25 22.67
CA ARG A 159 0.12 -15.46 23.35
C ARG A 159 -0.27 -14.27 22.47
N PHE A 160 -1.03 -14.55 21.42
CA PHE A 160 -1.34 -13.58 20.37
C PHE A 160 -2.15 -12.37 20.87
N GLU A 161 -3.03 -12.57 21.84
CA GLU A 161 -3.86 -11.49 22.40
C GLU A 161 -3.02 -10.47 23.16
N VAL A 162 -1.91 -10.91 23.77
CA VAL A 162 -0.96 -10.02 24.45
C VAL A 162 -0.08 -9.31 23.42
N ALA A 163 0.38 -10.04 22.40
CA ALA A 163 1.17 -9.47 21.31
C ALA A 163 0.39 -8.36 20.56
N GLU A 164 -0.90 -8.56 20.28
CA GLU A 164 -1.73 -7.55 19.61
C GLU A 164 -1.85 -6.26 20.43
N LYS A 165 -2.00 -6.37 21.76
CA LYS A 165 -2.05 -5.21 22.66
C LYS A 165 -0.72 -4.45 22.67
N LEU A 166 0.39 -5.16 22.78
CA LEU A 166 1.73 -4.56 22.76
C LEU A 166 2.01 -3.89 21.41
N ASN A 167 1.60 -4.49 20.30
CA ASN A 167 1.75 -3.90 18.97
C ASN A 167 0.94 -2.59 18.84
N LYS A 168 -0.30 -2.56 19.37
CA LYS A 168 -1.10 -1.34 19.39
C LYS A 168 -0.43 -0.22 20.19
N GLN A 169 0.18 -0.56 21.33
CA GLN A 169 0.94 0.39 22.15
C GLN A 169 2.18 0.90 21.43
N LEU A 170 2.92 0.03 20.75
CA LEU A 170 4.08 0.39 19.94
C LEU A 170 3.72 1.39 18.83
N ILE A 171 2.62 1.13 18.11
CA ILE A 171 2.10 2.03 17.08
C ILE A 171 1.72 3.40 17.66
N GLN A 172 1.08 3.42 18.83
CA GLN A 172 0.73 4.68 19.50
C GLN A 172 1.97 5.49 19.90
N HIS A 173 3.01 4.82 20.42
CA HIS A 173 4.28 5.45 20.74
C HIS A 173 4.95 6.04 19.48
N ASP A 174 5.04 5.27 18.40
CA ASP A 174 5.62 5.73 17.13
C ASP A 174 4.86 6.91 16.54
N PHE A 175 3.54 6.93 16.69
CA PHE A 175 2.73 8.08 16.31
C PHE A 175 3.04 9.31 17.17
N ALA A 176 3.11 9.16 18.49
CA ALA A 176 3.41 10.27 19.40
C ALA A 176 4.80 10.88 19.13
N VAL A 177 5.82 10.04 18.89
CA VAL A 177 7.17 10.49 18.52
C VAL A 177 7.15 11.32 17.24
N LYS A 178 6.45 10.85 16.20
CA LYS A 178 6.31 11.59 14.94
C LYS A 178 5.63 12.95 15.13
N VAL A 179 4.61 13.01 15.98
CA VAL A 179 3.92 14.27 16.30
C VAL A 179 4.87 15.22 17.04
N ALA A 180 5.62 14.74 18.03
CA ALA A 180 6.59 15.54 18.76
C ALA A 180 7.66 16.12 17.82
N GLN A 181 8.24 15.28 16.97
CA GLN A 181 9.24 15.71 15.98
C GLN A 181 8.67 16.77 15.02
N ALA A 182 7.43 16.60 14.54
CA ALA A 182 6.79 17.59 13.67
C ALA A 182 6.55 18.93 14.38
N VAL A 183 6.17 18.90 15.66
CA VAL A 183 6.01 20.10 16.49
C VAL A 183 7.36 20.80 16.68
N GLU A 184 8.42 20.06 16.98
CA GLU A 184 9.77 20.62 17.10
C GLU A 184 10.24 21.28 15.79
N CYS A 185 10.03 20.64 14.63
CA CYS A 185 10.33 21.23 13.33
C CYS A 185 9.54 22.52 13.08
N ARG A 186 8.23 22.52 13.40
CA ARG A 186 7.38 23.71 13.27
C ARG A 186 7.89 24.86 14.14
N ASP A 187 8.22 24.58 15.39
CA ASP A 187 8.64 25.59 16.35
C ASP A 187 10.07 26.08 16.08
N TYR A 188 10.94 25.22 15.52
CA TYR A 188 12.22 25.62 14.99
C TYR A 188 12.07 26.56 13.77
N ALA A 189 11.23 26.22 12.80
CA ALA A 189 10.99 27.06 11.63
C ALA A 189 10.44 28.45 12.01
N LYS A 190 9.53 28.51 13.00
CA LYS A 190 9.03 29.78 13.55
C LYS A 190 10.14 30.60 14.21
N ARG A 191 11.01 29.97 15.01
CA ARG A 191 12.16 30.65 15.65
C ARG A 191 13.13 31.20 14.60
N LYS A 192 13.46 30.39 13.60
CA LYS A 192 14.37 30.75 12.51
C LYS A 192 13.82 31.90 11.65
N ALA A 193 12.52 31.88 11.33
CA ALA A 193 11.88 32.99 10.61
C ALA A 193 11.89 34.30 11.41
N ALA A 194 11.64 34.23 12.73
CA ALA A 194 11.71 35.39 13.61
C ALA A 194 13.14 35.93 13.80
N GLU A 195 14.16 35.08 13.63
CA GLU A 195 15.57 35.46 13.70
C GLU A 195 16.07 36.10 12.38
N GLU A 196 15.54 35.68 11.23
CA GLU A 196 15.86 36.30 9.92
C GLU A 196 15.12 37.62 9.64
N GLU A 197 14.03 37.91 10.35
CA GLU A 197 13.27 39.17 10.23
C GLU A 197 13.85 40.31 11.10
N LYS A 198 14.98 40.07 11.78
CA LYS A 198 15.61 41.01 12.72
C LYS A 198 16.96 41.52 12.22
#